data_AF-A0A0Q7T0T7-F1
#
_entry.id   AF-A0A0Q7T0T7-F1
#
_cell.length_a   1.000
_cell.length_b   1.000
_cell.length_c   1.000
_cell.angle_alpha   90.00
_cell.angle_beta   90.00
_cell.angle_gamma   90.00
#
_symmetry.space_group_name_H-M   'P 1'
#
loop_
_entity.id
_entity.type
_entity.pdbx_description
1 polymer ?
#
loop_
_entity_poly.entity_id
_entity_poly.type
_entity_poly.pdbx_seq_one_letter_code
_entity_poly.pdbx_strand_id
1 'polypeptide(L)'
;MTMHDLKRSTAVLLGAALLGVGVGAGAAPTDGGLLAGMDRMREEDANRLLHERIEVRASVGAAGAPLADWLVSEGFKIKRLPIALPPAVEYAEAFKTTGSPVCRRQALVRWRTAADGTITWLSTHYGISACL
;
A
#
# COMPACT_ATOMS: atom_id res chain seq x y z
N MET A 1 59.27 13.93 15.60
CA MET A 1 59.00 13.91 17.06
C MET A 1 59.05 15.35 17.56
N THR A 2 57.90 16.03 17.60
CA THR A 2 57.46 17.03 18.59
C THR A 2 56.06 17.48 18.21
N MET A 3 55.15 17.35 19.18
CA MET A 3 53.74 17.72 19.13
C MET A 3 53.54 19.21 19.46
N HIS A 4 52.31 19.66 19.16
CA HIS A 4 51.57 20.81 19.70
C HIS A 4 51.69 22.14 18.93
N ASP A 5 50.63 22.46 18.17
CA ASP A 5 49.78 23.57 18.62
C ASP A 5 48.32 23.30 18.26
N LEU A 6 47.43 23.58 19.20
CA LEU A 6 46.01 23.27 19.23
C LEU A 6 45.28 24.58 19.51
N LYS A 7 44.66 25.18 18.50
CA LYS A 7 43.73 26.32 18.69
C LYS A 7 42.66 26.27 17.60
N ARG A 8 41.54 25.60 17.86
CA ARG A 8 40.31 26.17 18.42
C ARG A 8 39.76 27.28 17.51
N SER A 9 38.71 27.00 16.74
CA SER A 9 37.37 27.56 16.99
C SER A 9 36.42 27.24 15.85
N THR A 10 35.41 26.46 16.22
CA THR A 10 34.09 26.31 15.63
C THR A 10 33.55 27.66 15.13
N ALA A 11 33.19 27.75 13.86
CA ALA A 11 32.28 28.77 13.36
C ALA A 11 31.07 28.06 12.74
N VAL A 12 30.01 28.01 13.55
CA VAL A 12 28.66 27.63 13.19
C VAL A 12 28.16 28.61 12.12
N LEU A 13 27.85 28.12 10.93
CA LEU A 13 27.08 28.87 9.94
C LEU A 13 25.59 28.71 10.27
N LEU A 14 25.04 29.69 10.97
CA LEU A 14 23.61 29.86 11.21
C LEU A 14 23.11 31.09 10.45
N GLY A 15 21.97 30.94 9.77
CA GLY A 15 21.15 32.03 9.21
C GLY A 15 21.50 32.38 7.76
N ALA A 16 20.56 32.72 6.87
CA ALA A 16 19.10 32.86 6.84
C ALA A 16 18.76 32.85 5.31
N ALA A 17 17.56 32.88 4.75
CA ALA A 17 16.25 33.30 5.16
C ALA A 17 15.22 32.73 4.14
N LEU A 18 13.96 32.77 4.55
CA LEU A 18 12.77 32.46 3.77
C LEU A 18 12.71 33.19 2.42
N LEU A 19 12.38 32.44 1.37
CA LEU A 19 11.54 32.91 0.28
C LEU A 19 10.40 31.91 0.11
N GLY A 20 9.29 32.21 0.78
CA GLY A 20 7.99 31.73 0.34
C GLY A 20 7.52 32.60 -0.83
N VAL A 21 7.03 31.95 -1.88
CA VAL A 21 5.69 32.11 -2.49
C VAL A 21 5.67 31.14 -3.68
N GLY A 22 4.64 30.30 -3.69
CA GLY A 22 4.58 29.11 -4.50
C GLY A 22 4.36 29.31 -5.99
N VAL A 23 4.73 28.28 -6.73
CA VAL A 23 3.87 27.69 -7.74
C VAL A 23 3.94 26.20 -7.46
N GLY A 24 2.82 25.63 -7.03
CA GLY A 24 2.69 24.19 -6.94
C GLY A 24 2.98 23.60 -8.31
N ALA A 25 4.14 22.96 -8.47
CA ALA A 25 4.24 21.84 -9.37
C ALA A 25 3.34 20.78 -8.73
N GLY A 26 2.07 20.80 -9.14
CA GLY A 26 1.02 19.99 -8.58
C GLY A 26 1.53 18.57 -8.46
N ALA A 27 1.65 18.10 -7.22
CA ALA A 27 1.20 16.75 -6.97
C ALA A 27 -0.20 16.73 -7.53
N ALA A 28 -0.33 16.27 -8.78
CA ALA A 28 -1.61 15.84 -9.31
C ALA A 28 -2.17 15.00 -8.17
N PRO A 29 -3.38 15.32 -7.67
CA PRO A 29 -3.98 14.38 -6.78
C PRO A 29 -4.08 13.12 -7.63
N THR A 30 -3.41 12.04 -7.26
CA THR A 30 -3.96 10.74 -7.61
C THR A 30 -5.23 10.65 -6.77
N ASP A 31 -6.29 11.35 -7.19
CA ASP A 31 -7.65 11.34 -6.62
C ASP A 31 -8.31 9.97 -6.91
N GLY A 32 -7.54 8.92 -6.68
CA GLY A 32 -7.71 7.62 -7.28
C GLY A 32 -7.16 6.55 -6.36
N GLY A 33 -7.44 6.63 -5.06
CA GLY A 33 -7.14 5.53 -4.13
C GLY A 33 -7.61 4.20 -4.72
N LEU A 34 -7.07 3.08 -4.26
CA LEU A 34 -7.21 1.75 -4.89
C LEU A 34 -8.63 1.42 -5.37
N LEU A 35 -9.67 1.86 -4.63
CA LEU A 35 -11.08 1.59 -4.91
C LEU A 35 -11.84 2.72 -5.65
N ALA A 36 -11.16 3.78 -6.06
CA ALA A 36 -11.79 4.93 -6.68
C ALA A 36 -12.49 4.57 -7.99
N GLY A 37 -13.75 5.02 -8.11
CA GLY A 37 -14.61 4.82 -9.28
C GLY A 37 -15.28 3.44 -9.38
N MET A 38 -14.85 2.46 -8.59
CA MET A 38 -15.39 1.09 -8.63
C MET A 38 -16.82 0.99 -8.12
N ASP A 39 -17.29 1.95 -7.31
CA ASP A 39 -18.64 2.02 -6.75
C ASP A 39 -19.74 2.21 -7.80
N ARG A 40 -19.40 2.77 -8.97
CA ARG A 40 -20.31 3.00 -10.10
C ARG A 40 -20.24 1.91 -11.16
N MET A 41 -19.33 0.95 -10.99
CA MET A 41 -19.10 -0.14 -11.94
C MET A 41 -19.95 -1.36 -11.60
N ARG A 42 -20.16 -2.21 -12.62
CA ARG A 42 -20.62 -3.58 -12.44
C ARG A 42 -19.57 -4.36 -11.64
N GLU A 43 -20.02 -5.36 -10.90
CA GLU A 43 -19.16 -6.14 -10.01
C GLU A 43 -17.97 -6.76 -10.74
N GLU A 44 -18.23 -7.40 -11.89
CA GLU A 44 -17.20 -8.03 -12.71
C GLU A 44 -16.11 -7.04 -13.18
N ASP A 45 -16.53 -5.86 -13.68
CA ASP A 45 -15.61 -4.82 -14.14
C ASP A 45 -14.81 -4.23 -12.98
N ALA A 46 -15.45 -4.01 -11.83
CA ALA A 46 -14.79 -3.53 -10.63
C ALA A 46 -13.77 -4.56 -10.10
N ASN A 47 -14.11 -5.84 -10.14
CA ASN A 47 -13.21 -6.90 -9.72
C ASN A 47 -12.00 -7.03 -10.66
N ARG A 48 -12.22 -6.95 -11.98
CA ARG A 48 -11.13 -6.92 -12.96
C ARG A 48 -10.20 -5.73 -12.72
N LEU A 49 -10.76 -4.53 -12.55
CA LEU A 49 -9.97 -3.33 -12.29
C LEU A 49 -9.21 -3.39 -10.95
N LEU A 50 -9.82 -3.97 -9.91
CA LEU A 50 -9.14 -4.20 -8.63
C LEU A 50 -7.94 -5.13 -8.85
N HIS A 51 -8.13 -6.23 -9.56
CA HIS A 51 -7.06 -7.17 -9.89
C HIS A 51 -5.90 -6.46 -10.60
N GLU A 52 -6.18 -5.75 -11.69
CA GLU A 52 -5.19 -5.01 -12.48
C GLU A 52 -4.40 -4.01 -11.63
N ARG A 53 -5.08 -3.24 -10.76
CA ARG A 53 -4.42 -2.27 -9.87
C ARG A 53 -3.54 -2.93 -8.83
N ILE A 54 -3.93 -4.07 -8.27
CA ILE A 54 -3.08 -4.81 -7.35
C ILE A 54 -1.87 -5.39 -8.10
N GLU A 55 -2.06 -6.01 -9.27
CA GLU A 55 -0.97 -6.63 -10.02
C GLU A 55 0.11 -5.62 -10.46
N VAL A 56 -0.28 -4.41 -10.86
CA VAL A 56 0.66 -3.31 -11.16
C VAL A 56 1.54 -2.98 -9.95
N ARG A 57 1.00 -3.12 -8.73
CA ARG A 57 1.72 -2.80 -7.50
C ARG A 57 2.54 -3.97 -6.97
N ALA A 58 2.01 -5.18 -7.05
CA ALA A 58 2.62 -6.41 -6.58
C ALA A 58 2.10 -7.61 -7.38
N SER A 59 2.91 -8.09 -8.32
CA SER A 59 2.64 -9.30 -9.06
C SER A 59 3.05 -10.56 -8.28
N VAL A 60 2.62 -11.73 -8.76
CA VAL A 60 3.26 -12.99 -8.38
C VAL A 60 4.76 -12.89 -8.69
N GLY A 61 5.60 -13.35 -7.75
CA GLY A 61 7.06 -13.18 -7.78
C GLY A 61 7.59 -11.93 -7.08
N ALA A 62 6.74 -10.97 -6.70
CA ALA A 62 7.15 -9.80 -5.91
C ALA A 62 7.18 -10.12 -4.40
N ALA A 63 7.81 -9.25 -3.60
CA ALA A 63 7.81 -9.37 -2.14
C ALA A 63 6.42 -9.05 -1.56
N GLY A 64 5.94 -9.86 -0.60
CA GLY A 64 4.63 -9.70 0.02
C GLY A 64 4.53 -8.58 1.07
N ALA A 65 5.62 -8.26 1.77
CA ALA A 65 5.61 -7.22 2.81
C ALA A 65 5.25 -5.82 2.27
N PRO A 66 5.84 -5.34 1.15
CA PRO A 66 5.43 -4.07 0.53
C PRO A 66 3.96 -4.01 0.11
N LEU A 67 3.38 -5.13 -0.34
CA LEU A 67 1.95 -5.21 -0.67
C LEU A 67 1.10 -4.98 0.58
N ALA A 68 1.45 -5.63 1.69
CA ALA A 68 0.74 -5.48 2.96
C ALA A 68 0.77 -4.02 3.44
N ASP A 69 1.95 -3.39 3.47
CA ASP A 69 2.10 -2.01 3.95
C ASP A 69 1.30 -1.02 3.08
N TRP A 70 1.32 -1.22 1.76
CA TRP A 70 0.54 -0.39 0.85
C TRP A 70 -0.97 -0.59 1.05
N LEU A 71 -1.46 -1.82 1.19
CA LEU A 71 -2.88 -2.07 1.45
C LEU A 71 -3.35 -1.44 2.77
N VAL A 72 -2.51 -1.44 3.81
CA VAL A 72 -2.79 -0.71 5.06
C VAL A 72 -2.87 0.79 4.81
N SER A 73 -1.98 1.37 4.00
CA SER A 73 -2.05 2.79 3.63
C SER A 73 -3.31 3.15 2.85
N GLU A 74 -3.85 2.20 2.08
CA GLU A 74 -5.15 2.28 1.40
C GLU A 74 -6.34 2.05 2.35
N GLY A 75 -6.10 1.82 3.64
CA GLY A 75 -7.12 1.63 4.67
C GLY A 75 -7.72 0.23 4.72
N PHE A 76 -7.04 -0.79 4.18
CA PHE A 76 -7.45 -2.17 4.35
C PHE A 76 -7.02 -2.70 5.72
N LYS A 77 -7.82 -3.60 6.27
CA LYS A 77 -7.46 -4.38 7.46
C LYS A 77 -6.86 -5.71 7.00
N ILE A 78 -5.69 -6.05 7.53
CA ILE A 78 -4.97 -7.30 7.18
C ILE A 78 -5.16 -8.35 8.27
N LYS A 79 -5.43 -9.58 7.83
CA LYS A 79 -5.40 -10.79 8.63
C LYS A 79 -4.35 -11.74 8.04
N ARG A 80 -3.39 -12.17 8.85
CA ARG A 80 -2.37 -13.17 8.47
C ARG A 80 -2.68 -14.50 9.15
N LEU A 81 -2.50 -15.57 8.41
CA LEU A 81 -2.68 -16.96 8.84
C LEU A 81 -1.38 -17.71 8.51
N PRO A 82 -0.65 -18.20 9.52
CA PRO A 82 0.50 -19.06 9.26
C PRO A 82 0.01 -20.37 8.62
N ILE A 83 0.65 -20.80 7.54
CA ILE A 83 0.38 -22.09 6.90
C ILE A 83 1.61 -22.97 7.06
N ALA A 84 1.42 -24.17 7.60
CA ALA A 84 2.50 -25.15 7.80
C ALA A 84 2.71 -26.03 6.55
N LEU A 85 2.74 -25.46 5.33
CA LEU A 85 2.86 -26.22 4.08
C LEU A 85 4.01 -25.71 3.20
N PRO A 86 5.06 -26.49 2.95
CA PRO A 86 6.10 -26.09 1.99
C PRO A 86 5.52 -25.93 0.57
N PRO A 87 5.97 -24.95 -0.22
CA PRO A 87 6.96 -23.91 0.10
C PRO A 87 6.33 -22.63 0.72
N ALA A 88 5.01 -22.59 0.93
CA ALA A 88 4.26 -21.40 1.34
C ALA A 88 3.99 -21.34 2.85
N VAL A 89 4.58 -20.36 3.52
CA VAL A 89 4.54 -20.30 4.99
C VAL A 89 3.48 -19.36 5.55
N GLU A 90 2.93 -18.47 4.72
CA GLU A 90 1.94 -17.49 5.15
C GLU A 90 0.85 -17.29 4.08
N TYR A 91 -0.39 -17.18 4.55
CA TYR A 91 -1.53 -16.69 3.80
C TYR A 91 -2.06 -15.43 4.45
N ALA A 92 -2.36 -14.44 3.64
CA ALA A 92 -2.85 -13.16 4.12
C ALA A 92 -4.08 -12.71 3.34
N GLU A 93 -4.98 -12.05 4.05
CA GLU A 93 -6.18 -11.45 3.51
C GLU A 93 -6.25 -9.99 3.95
N ALA A 94 -6.53 -9.10 3.01
CA ALA A 94 -6.80 -7.70 3.27
C ALA A 94 -8.24 -7.41 2.86
N PHE A 95 -9.02 -6.78 3.74
CA PHE A 95 -10.39 -6.40 3.43
C PHE A 95 -10.66 -4.92 3.72
N LYS A 96 -11.53 -4.33 2.90
CA LYS A 96 -12.05 -2.97 3.09
C LYS A 96 -13.51 -2.94 2.71
N THR A 97 -14.33 -2.33 3.56
CA THR A 97 -15.76 -2.10 3.29
C THR A 97 -15.96 -0.63 2.93
N THR A 98 -16.73 -0.38 1.87
CA THR A 98 -17.05 0.95 1.35
C THR A 98 -18.54 1.05 1.02
N GLY A 99 -19.05 2.27 0.87
CA GLY A 99 -20.46 2.50 0.56
C GLY A 99 -21.30 2.89 1.78
N SER A 100 -22.60 3.04 1.56
CA SER A 100 -23.53 3.50 2.59
C SER A 100 -23.94 2.36 3.52
N PRO A 101 -24.53 2.66 4.69
CA PRO A 101 -25.09 1.62 5.56
C PRO A 101 -26.16 0.75 4.91
N VAL A 102 -26.81 1.26 3.85
CA VAL A 102 -27.91 0.59 3.13
C VAL A 102 -27.38 -0.39 2.08
N CYS A 103 -26.29 -0.06 1.38
CA CYS A 103 -25.62 -0.96 0.45
C CYS A 103 -24.11 -0.87 0.65
N ARG A 104 -23.52 -1.94 1.18
CA ARG A 104 -22.09 -2.04 1.42
C ARG A 104 -21.42 -2.85 0.32
N ARG A 105 -20.30 -2.32 -0.16
CA ARG A 105 -19.37 -3.02 -1.05
C ARG A 105 -18.15 -3.44 -0.25
N GLN A 106 -17.62 -4.61 -0.58
CA GLN A 106 -16.42 -5.14 0.03
C GLN A 106 -15.36 -5.38 -1.03
N ALA A 107 -14.15 -4.90 -0.76
CA ALA A 107 -12.94 -5.27 -1.46
C ALA A 107 -12.17 -6.29 -0.61
N LEU A 108 -11.69 -7.34 -1.24
CA LEU A 108 -10.91 -8.40 -0.63
C LEU A 108 -9.69 -8.69 -1.52
N VAL A 109 -8.51 -8.71 -0.93
CA VAL A 109 -7.25 -9.09 -1.57
C VAL A 109 -6.66 -10.23 -0.77
N ARG A 110 -6.30 -11.33 -1.43
CA ARG A 110 -5.75 -12.52 -0.79
C ARG A 110 -4.43 -12.87 -1.46
N TRP A 111 -3.41 -13.19 -0.67
CA TRP A 111 -2.13 -13.63 -1.22
C TRP A 111 -1.48 -14.70 -0.35
N ARG A 112 -0.60 -15.47 -0.98
CA ARG A 112 0.27 -16.46 -0.31
C ARG A 112 1.71 -16.09 -0.55
N THR A 113 2.55 -16.27 0.46
CA THR A 113 4.00 -16.07 0.36
C THR A 113 4.78 -17.35 0.63
N ALA A 114 5.89 -17.52 -0.10
CA ALA A 114 6.90 -18.53 0.19
C ALA A 114 7.73 -18.14 1.43
N ALA A 115 8.58 -19.05 1.89
CA ALA A 115 9.45 -18.82 3.07
C ALA A 115 10.36 -17.59 2.95
N ASP A 116 10.73 -17.21 1.74
CA ASP A 116 11.52 -16.00 1.42
C ASP A 116 10.68 -14.71 1.37
N GLY A 117 9.37 -14.80 1.60
CA GLY A 117 8.43 -13.68 1.54
C GLY A 117 7.91 -13.37 0.13
N THR A 118 8.26 -14.15 -0.88
CA THR A 118 7.81 -13.95 -2.27
C THR A 118 6.36 -14.38 -2.46
N ILE A 119 5.55 -13.55 -3.12
CA ILE A 119 4.16 -13.86 -3.46
C ILE A 119 4.14 -15.01 -4.47
N THR A 120 3.44 -16.09 -4.14
CA THR A 120 3.27 -17.27 -5.00
C THR A 120 1.86 -17.36 -5.60
N TRP A 121 0.92 -16.61 -5.06
CA TRP A 121 -0.45 -16.56 -5.50
C TRP A 121 -1.11 -15.27 -5.02
N LEU A 122 -1.99 -14.73 -5.85
CA LEU A 122 -2.74 -13.51 -5.60
C LEU A 122 -4.17 -13.69 -6.14
N SER A 123 -5.16 -13.20 -5.39
CA SER A 123 -6.55 -13.16 -5.81
C SER A 123 -7.24 -11.92 -5.25
N THR A 124 -8.19 -11.40 -6.01
CA THR A 124 -9.00 -10.24 -5.63
C THR A 124 -10.48 -10.56 -5.79
N HIS A 125 -11.29 -9.92 -4.96
CA HIS A 125 -12.73 -9.89 -5.09
C HIS A 125 -13.23 -8.49 -4.72
N TYR A 126 -14.12 -7.94 -5.54
CA TYR A 126 -14.86 -6.72 -5.23
C TYR A 126 -16.33 -6.99 -5.50
N GLY A 127 -17.21 -6.75 -4.52
CA GLY A 127 -18.63 -7.06 -4.68
C GLY A 127 -19.53 -6.49 -3.59
N ILE A 128 -20.85 -6.67 -3.76
CA ILE A 128 -21.84 -6.26 -2.76
C ILE A 128 -21.83 -7.28 -1.62
N SER A 129 -21.49 -6.84 -0.41
CA SER A 129 -21.50 -7.73 0.77
C SER A 129 -22.90 -7.86 1.39
N ALA A 130 -23.71 -6.81 1.31
CA ALA A 130 -25.10 -6.76 1.79
C ALA A 130 -25.80 -5.48 1.30
N CYS A 131 -27.07 -5.60 0.92
CA CYS A 131 -28.00 -4.48 0.78
C CYS A 131 -29.25 -4.75 1.63
N LEU A 132 -29.75 -3.73 2.34
CA LEU A 132 -30.98 -3.76 3.14
C LEU A 132 -32.18 -3.26 2.33
#